data_AF-A0A7Z0WF32-F1
#
_entry.id   AF-A0A7Z0WF32-F1
#
_cell.length_a   1.000
_cell.length_b   1.000
_cell.length_c   1.000
_cell.angle_alpha   90.00
_cell.angle_beta   90.00
_cell.angle_gamma   90.00
#
_symmetry.space_group_name_H-M   'P 1'
#
loop_
_entity.id
_entity.type
_entity.pdbx_description
1 polymer ?
#
loop_
_entity_poly.entity_id
_entity_poly.type
_entity_poly.pdbx_seq_one_letter_code
_entity_poly.pdbx_strand_id
1 'polypeptide(L)'
;MVSAVAQLLRQGLPVTSATAPPVLLDLRGVVARAVDPADTASRTAALNGTLRGLLARFPDARLAPAARALFGLLPAGPGLNLTARRDVAAEQVGHEVHHFRKRVEPRLVEKIAWELLADADRFTRTPMIAPRLAPVTVRQPVPADPFAWEVTEHEEQLTRLWSALYAARAELLAVERLVSLRANRIDLIHAAVTAAWRWALARAEAIDYTTAYRAEAGTSVDVLIALTGWTPRLAEAQASRLTEAAVGGASREQFVHALHHETGLGNAWVDGLLDQEPRATAIHENGPTQ
;
A
#
# COMPACT_ATOMS: atom_id res chain seq x y z
N MET A 1 -10.08 -12.33 -16.24
CA MET A 1 -10.10 -12.36 -14.77
C MET A 1 -10.98 -13.46 -14.20
N VAL A 2 -12.30 -13.42 -14.39
CA VAL A 2 -13.24 -14.46 -13.89
C VAL A 2 -12.82 -15.88 -14.31
N SER A 3 -12.43 -16.08 -15.57
CA SER A 3 -11.94 -17.37 -16.08
C SER A 3 -10.67 -17.87 -15.36
N ALA A 4 -9.76 -16.97 -15.01
CA ALA A 4 -8.53 -17.31 -14.30
C ALA A 4 -8.82 -17.71 -12.85
N VAL A 5 -9.75 -17.02 -12.18
CA VAL A 5 -10.22 -17.42 -10.84
C VAL A 5 -10.93 -18.77 -10.90
N ALA A 6 -11.76 -19.01 -11.92
CA ALA A 6 -12.41 -20.31 -12.12
C ALA A 6 -11.40 -21.46 -12.33
N GLN A 7 -10.28 -21.20 -13.01
CA GLN A 7 -9.20 -22.19 -13.18
C GLN A 7 -8.59 -22.61 -11.84
N LEU A 8 -8.42 -21.66 -10.91
CA LEU A 8 -7.90 -21.94 -9.58
C LEU A 8 -8.79 -22.90 -8.79
N LEU A 9 -10.11 -22.88 -9.01
CA LEU A 9 -11.04 -23.79 -8.31
C LEU A 9 -10.75 -25.27 -8.54
N ARG A 10 -10.10 -25.65 -9.64
CA ARG A 10 -9.81 -27.07 -9.91
C ARG A 10 -8.89 -27.67 -8.85
N GLN A 11 -7.85 -26.95 -8.48
CA GLN A 11 -6.85 -27.41 -7.51
C GLN A 11 -7.08 -26.81 -6.12
N GLY A 12 -7.62 -25.59 -6.05
CA GLY A 12 -7.79 -24.84 -4.81
C GLY A 12 -6.46 -24.23 -4.35
N LEU A 13 -6.35 -23.96 -3.05
CA LEU A 13 -5.13 -23.46 -2.43
C LEU A 13 -4.32 -24.60 -1.79
N PRO A 14 -2.97 -24.50 -1.78
CA PRO A 14 -2.16 -23.45 -2.39
C PRO A 14 -2.08 -23.55 -3.92
N VAL A 15 -2.04 -22.40 -4.59
CA VAL A 15 -1.68 -22.29 -6.00
C VAL A 15 -0.19 -22.61 -6.16
N THR A 16 0.17 -23.39 -7.17
CA THR A 16 1.57 -23.71 -7.51
C THR A 16 2.00 -22.95 -8.76
N SER A 17 3.31 -22.80 -8.98
CA SER A 17 3.83 -22.11 -10.18
C SER A 17 3.35 -22.75 -11.49
N ALA A 18 3.15 -24.07 -11.50
CA ALA A 18 2.63 -24.80 -12.65
C ALA A 18 1.12 -24.56 -12.92
N THR A 19 0.37 -24.10 -11.91
CA THR A 19 -1.10 -23.97 -11.97
C THR A 19 -1.57 -22.53 -11.83
N ALA A 20 -0.67 -21.59 -11.55
CA ALA A 20 -0.95 -20.17 -11.43
C ALA A 20 -1.27 -19.58 -12.81
N PRO A 21 -2.48 -19.04 -13.05
CA PRO A 21 -2.79 -18.35 -14.28
C PRO A 21 -1.91 -17.09 -14.41
N PRO A 22 -1.19 -16.89 -15.54
CA PRO A 22 -0.28 -15.75 -15.71
C PRO A 22 -0.93 -14.39 -15.44
N VAL A 23 -2.18 -14.21 -15.91
CA VAL A 23 -2.96 -12.98 -15.69
C VAL A 23 -3.18 -12.64 -14.20
N LEU A 24 -3.17 -13.63 -13.31
CA LEU A 24 -3.27 -13.40 -11.87
C LEU A 24 -1.91 -13.07 -11.25
N LEU A 25 -0.82 -13.62 -11.78
CA LEU A 25 0.54 -13.31 -11.36
C LEU A 25 0.98 -11.91 -11.80
N ASP A 26 0.44 -11.43 -12.92
CA ASP A 26 0.71 -10.10 -13.47
C ASP A 26 -0.19 -9.01 -12.85
N LEU A 27 -1.09 -9.36 -11.93
CA LEU A 27 -1.85 -8.37 -11.17
C LEU A 27 -0.88 -7.49 -10.38
N ARG A 28 -1.05 -6.18 -10.48
CA ARG A 28 -0.18 -5.20 -9.80
C ARG A 28 -0.10 -5.43 -8.30
N GLY A 29 -1.22 -5.72 -7.65
CA GLY A 29 -1.25 -6.05 -6.22
C GLY A 29 -0.48 -7.34 -5.87
N VAL A 30 -0.35 -8.27 -6.80
CA VAL A 30 0.44 -9.50 -6.62
C VAL A 30 1.93 -9.22 -6.84
N VAL A 31 2.27 -8.54 -7.94
CA VAL A 31 3.64 -8.11 -8.25
C VAL A 31 4.23 -7.25 -7.13
N ALA A 32 3.46 -6.29 -6.62
CA ALA A 32 3.89 -5.39 -5.55
C ALA A 32 4.12 -6.09 -4.20
N ARG A 33 3.46 -7.23 -3.96
CA ARG A 33 3.60 -8.02 -2.73
C ARG A 33 4.58 -9.19 -2.87
N ALA A 34 5.03 -9.51 -4.07
CA ALA A 34 6.07 -10.50 -4.29
C ALA A 34 7.32 -10.09 -3.53
N VAL A 35 8.11 -11.08 -3.10
CA VAL A 35 9.53 -10.83 -2.82
C VAL A 35 10.14 -10.52 -4.19
N ASP A 36 10.79 -11.39 -4.93
CA ASP A 36 11.29 -10.96 -6.25
C ASP A 36 10.15 -10.80 -7.30
N PRO A 37 9.88 -9.60 -7.86
CA PRO A 37 8.83 -9.41 -8.88
C PRO A 37 9.12 -10.11 -10.21
N ALA A 38 10.40 -10.33 -10.54
CA ALA A 38 10.80 -11.06 -11.73
C ALA A 38 10.65 -12.59 -11.54
N ASP A 39 10.72 -13.06 -10.29
CA ASP A 39 10.56 -14.46 -9.95
C ASP A 39 9.08 -14.89 -9.92
N THR A 40 8.78 -15.90 -10.74
CA THR A 40 7.44 -16.51 -10.80
C THR A 40 7.05 -17.20 -9.49
N ALA A 41 8.00 -17.83 -8.80
CA ALA A 41 7.71 -18.51 -7.54
C ALA A 41 7.32 -17.50 -6.45
N SER A 42 8.04 -16.39 -6.37
CA SER A 42 7.73 -15.29 -5.47
C SER A 42 6.36 -14.65 -5.74
N ARG A 43 6.02 -14.39 -7.02
CA ARG A 43 4.69 -13.91 -7.40
C ARG A 43 3.58 -14.91 -7.06
N THR A 44 3.86 -16.20 -7.19
CA THR A 44 2.92 -17.26 -6.79
C THR A 44 2.68 -17.28 -5.27
N ALA A 45 3.72 -17.06 -4.47
CA ALA A 45 3.59 -16.95 -3.02
C ALA A 45 2.74 -15.72 -2.62
N ALA A 46 2.97 -14.58 -3.27
CA ALA A 46 2.18 -13.37 -3.07
C ALA A 46 0.71 -13.54 -3.47
N LEU A 47 0.42 -14.22 -4.60
CA LEU A 47 -0.93 -14.56 -5.01
C LEU A 47 -1.64 -15.41 -3.95
N ASN A 48 -0.97 -16.43 -3.42
CA ASN A 48 -1.50 -17.26 -2.33
C ASN A 48 -1.83 -16.45 -1.06
N GLY A 49 -0.94 -15.54 -0.66
CA GLY A 49 -1.18 -14.63 0.47
C GLY A 49 -2.38 -13.72 0.24
N THR A 50 -2.47 -13.14 -0.96
CA THR A 50 -3.56 -12.23 -1.36
C THR A 50 -4.91 -12.96 -1.34
N LEU A 51 -5.01 -14.15 -1.94
CA LEU A 51 -6.23 -14.95 -1.95
C LEU A 51 -6.67 -15.36 -0.54
N ARG A 52 -5.75 -15.81 0.33
CA ARG A 52 -6.09 -16.15 1.72
C ARG A 52 -6.60 -14.93 2.49
N GLY A 53 -5.94 -13.78 2.35
CA GLY A 53 -6.37 -12.54 3.01
C GLY A 53 -7.73 -12.03 2.53
N LEU A 54 -8.03 -12.18 1.23
CA LEU A 54 -9.33 -11.84 0.64
C LEU A 54 -10.42 -12.79 1.13
N LEU A 55 -10.18 -14.11 1.11
CA LEU A 55 -11.17 -15.11 1.55
C LEU A 55 -11.45 -15.05 3.06
N ALA A 56 -10.46 -14.67 3.88
CA ALA A 56 -10.63 -14.48 5.32
C ALA A 56 -11.49 -13.26 5.66
N ARG A 57 -11.43 -12.20 4.84
CA ARG A 57 -12.16 -10.94 5.02
C ARG A 57 -13.19 -10.73 3.92
N PHE A 58 -13.77 -11.82 3.43
CA PHE A 58 -14.69 -11.76 2.29
C PHE A 58 -15.89 -10.87 2.67
N PRO A 59 -16.24 -9.86 1.86
CA PRO A 59 -17.19 -8.81 2.25
C PRO A 59 -18.61 -9.33 2.48
N ASP A 60 -18.92 -10.51 1.96
CA ASP A 60 -20.22 -11.17 2.12
C ASP A 60 -20.14 -12.24 3.21
N ALA A 61 -20.51 -11.89 4.44
CA ALA A 61 -20.42 -12.81 5.58
C ALA A 61 -21.22 -14.11 5.36
N ARG A 62 -22.33 -14.05 4.61
CA ARG A 62 -23.17 -15.24 4.32
C ARG A 62 -22.49 -16.19 3.35
N LEU A 63 -21.78 -15.65 2.35
CA LEU A 63 -21.12 -16.45 1.33
C LEU A 63 -19.65 -16.78 1.67
N ALA A 64 -19.07 -16.12 2.66
CA ALA A 64 -17.66 -16.28 3.05
C ALA A 64 -17.26 -17.75 3.37
N PRO A 65 -18.07 -18.55 4.11
CA PRO A 65 -17.72 -19.95 4.38
C PRO A 65 -17.71 -20.79 3.10
N ALA A 66 -18.67 -20.58 2.20
CA ALA A 66 -18.73 -21.28 0.91
C ALA A 66 -17.57 -20.89 -0.02
N ALA A 67 -17.20 -19.60 -0.06
CA ALA A 67 -16.05 -19.12 -0.81
C ALA A 67 -14.75 -19.77 -0.31
N ARG A 68 -14.55 -19.84 1.02
CA ARG A 68 -13.40 -20.54 1.63
C ARG A 68 -13.39 -22.04 1.28
N ALA A 69 -14.54 -22.70 1.40
CA ALA A 69 -14.69 -24.11 1.10
C ALA A 69 -14.32 -24.44 -0.36
N LEU A 70 -14.75 -23.61 -1.32
CA LEU A 70 -14.42 -23.78 -2.75
C LEU A 70 -12.90 -23.78 -3.05
N PHE A 71 -12.13 -23.02 -2.27
CA PHE A 71 -10.67 -22.95 -2.39
C PHE A 71 -9.93 -23.95 -1.48
N GLY A 72 -10.65 -24.82 -0.77
CA GLY A 72 -10.06 -25.85 0.10
C GLY A 72 -9.58 -25.32 1.45
N LEU A 73 -10.15 -24.20 1.90
CA LEU A 73 -9.98 -23.68 3.25
C LEU A 73 -11.19 -24.07 4.12
N LEU A 74 -11.01 -24.03 5.45
CA LEU A 74 -12.08 -24.32 6.40
C LEU A 74 -13.35 -23.52 6.06
N PRO A 75 -14.51 -24.22 5.93
CA PRO A 75 -14.81 -25.55 6.48
C PRO A 75 -14.42 -26.77 5.62
N ALA A 76 -13.92 -26.57 4.39
CA ALA A 76 -13.37 -27.68 3.62
C ALA A 76 -11.98 -28.09 4.16
N GLY A 77 -11.68 -29.38 4.11
CA GLY A 77 -10.35 -29.90 4.41
C GLY A 77 -9.36 -29.69 3.26
N PRO A 78 -8.05 -29.60 3.55
CA PRO A 78 -7.02 -29.62 2.51
C PRO A 78 -7.06 -30.95 1.73
N GLY A 79 -6.71 -30.91 0.43
CA GLY A 79 -6.63 -32.12 -0.41
C GLY A 79 -7.96 -32.64 -0.97
N LEU A 80 -9.11 -32.03 -0.61
CA LEU A 80 -10.39 -32.36 -1.22
C LEU A 80 -10.42 -31.93 -2.70
N ASN A 81 -10.96 -32.81 -3.55
CA ASN A 81 -11.22 -32.48 -4.94
C ASN A 81 -12.36 -31.45 -5.07
N LEU A 82 -12.48 -30.82 -6.25
CA LEU A 82 -13.48 -29.76 -6.48
C LEU A 82 -14.93 -30.24 -6.27
N THR A 83 -15.24 -31.51 -6.54
CA THR A 83 -16.59 -32.04 -6.29
C THR A 83 -16.92 -32.03 -4.80
N ALA A 84 -16.06 -32.61 -3.96
CA ALA A 84 -16.25 -32.62 -2.51
C ALA A 84 -16.26 -31.19 -1.91
N ARG A 85 -15.44 -30.28 -2.45
CA ARG A 85 -15.46 -28.87 -2.03
C ARG A 85 -16.77 -28.16 -2.38
N ARG A 86 -17.39 -28.49 -3.51
CA ARG A 86 -18.70 -27.96 -3.89
C ARG A 86 -19.80 -28.47 -2.98
N ASP A 87 -19.73 -29.73 -2.56
CA ASP A 87 -20.71 -30.30 -1.62
C ASP A 87 -20.67 -29.55 -0.29
N VAL A 88 -19.48 -29.38 0.29
CA VAL A 88 -19.28 -28.58 1.51
C VAL A 88 -19.72 -27.14 1.31
N ALA A 89 -19.34 -26.50 0.20
CA ALA A 89 -19.70 -25.11 -0.05
C ALA A 89 -21.21 -24.91 -0.20
N ALA A 90 -21.91 -25.85 -0.84
CA ALA A 90 -23.37 -25.82 -1.00
C ALA A 90 -24.10 -25.95 0.34
N GLU A 91 -23.61 -26.86 1.21
CA GLU A 91 -24.11 -27.04 2.57
C GLU A 91 -24.01 -25.74 3.39
N GLN A 92 -22.89 -25.03 3.30
CA GLN A 92 -22.67 -23.77 4.04
C GLN A 92 -23.65 -22.65 3.69
N VAL A 93 -24.28 -22.70 2.52
CA VAL A 93 -25.28 -21.71 2.08
C VAL A 93 -26.69 -22.29 2.04
N GLY A 94 -26.90 -23.52 2.54
CA GLY A 94 -28.21 -24.17 2.59
C GLY A 94 -28.80 -24.49 1.21
N HIS A 95 -27.95 -24.77 0.22
CA HIS A 95 -28.38 -25.08 -1.13
C HIS A 95 -27.98 -26.51 -1.55
N GLU A 96 -28.78 -27.08 -2.43
CA GLU A 96 -28.43 -28.31 -3.14
C GLU A 96 -27.28 -28.03 -4.14
N VAL A 97 -26.42 -29.02 -4.35
CA VAL A 97 -25.14 -28.88 -5.06
C VAL A 97 -25.32 -28.46 -6.52
N HIS A 98 -26.31 -29.00 -7.22
CA HIS A 98 -26.62 -28.61 -8.59
C HIS A 98 -27.11 -27.14 -8.67
N HIS A 99 -27.95 -26.68 -7.73
CA HIS A 99 -28.30 -25.26 -7.62
C HIS A 99 -27.06 -24.39 -7.35
N PHE A 100 -26.23 -24.79 -6.39
CA PHE A 100 -25.00 -24.08 -6.05
C PHE A 100 -24.09 -23.90 -7.26
N ARG A 101 -23.80 -24.99 -7.99
CA ARG A 101 -22.95 -24.98 -9.19
C ARG A 101 -23.50 -24.09 -10.31
N LYS A 102 -24.83 -24.08 -10.51
CA LYS A 102 -25.46 -23.35 -11.62
C LYS A 102 -25.69 -21.87 -11.31
N ARG A 103 -25.88 -21.49 -10.05
CA ARG A 103 -26.34 -20.15 -9.67
C ARG A 103 -25.43 -19.40 -8.70
N VAL A 104 -24.85 -20.09 -7.73
CA VAL A 104 -24.10 -19.47 -6.62
C VAL A 104 -22.61 -19.40 -6.93
N GLU A 105 -22.01 -20.51 -7.35
CA GLU A 105 -20.58 -20.60 -7.67
C GLU A 105 -20.14 -19.57 -8.73
N PRO A 106 -20.84 -19.37 -9.87
CA PRO A 106 -20.42 -18.40 -10.88
C PRO A 106 -20.39 -16.96 -10.32
N ARG A 107 -21.39 -16.59 -9.51
CA ARG A 107 -21.47 -15.27 -8.87
C ARG A 107 -20.38 -15.07 -7.82
N LEU A 108 -20.05 -16.12 -7.08
CA LEU A 108 -18.94 -16.11 -6.11
C LEU A 108 -17.59 -15.89 -6.82
N VAL A 109 -17.34 -16.63 -7.90
CA VAL A 109 -16.11 -16.49 -8.70
C VAL A 109 -15.99 -15.08 -9.28
N GLU A 110 -17.10 -14.55 -9.81
CA GLU A 110 -17.15 -13.18 -10.34
C GLU A 110 -16.84 -12.15 -9.25
N LYS A 111 -17.46 -12.27 -8.07
CA LYS A 111 -17.22 -11.37 -6.94
C LYS A 111 -15.76 -11.42 -6.48
N ILE A 112 -15.17 -12.62 -6.36
CA ILE A 112 -13.75 -12.77 -6.02
C ILE A 112 -12.84 -12.11 -7.08
N ALA A 113 -13.16 -12.27 -8.37
CA ALA A 113 -12.40 -11.64 -9.44
C ALA A 113 -12.46 -10.11 -9.36
N TRP A 114 -13.63 -9.53 -9.05
CA TRP A 114 -13.80 -8.10 -8.84
C TRP A 114 -13.03 -7.59 -7.63
N GLU A 115 -13.06 -8.30 -6.50
CA GLU A 115 -12.28 -7.92 -5.31
C GLU A 115 -10.77 -7.99 -5.57
N LEU A 116 -10.28 -8.96 -6.34
CA LEU A 116 -8.88 -9.03 -6.76
C LEU A 116 -8.47 -7.87 -7.67
N LEU A 117 -9.35 -7.48 -8.60
CA LEU A 117 -9.14 -6.31 -9.45
C LEU A 117 -9.13 -5.02 -8.64
N ALA A 118 -10.12 -4.83 -7.75
CA ALA A 118 -10.21 -3.67 -6.88
C ALA A 118 -9.00 -3.57 -5.93
N ASP A 119 -8.50 -4.70 -5.43
CA ASP A 119 -7.25 -4.73 -4.67
C ASP A 119 -6.06 -4.33 -5.54
N ALA A 120 -5.94 -4.86 -6.77
CA ALA A 120 -4.87 -4.49 -7.69
C ALA A 120 -4.91 -3.00 -8.10
N ASP A 121 -6.09 -2.42 -8.26
CA ASP A 121 -6.29 -1.01 -8.58
C ASP A 121 -5.87 -0.08 -7.44
N ARG A 122 -5.92 -0.53 -6.18
CA ARG A 122 -5.35 0.24 -5.05
C ARG A 122 -3.84 0.43 -5.18
N PHE A 123 -3.16 -0.37 -6.00
CA PHE A 123 -1.73 -0.26 -6.32
C PHE A 123 -1.48 0.50 -7.64
N THR A 124 -2.40 1.36 -8.09
CA THR A 124 -2.20 2.27 -9.24
C THR A 124 -1.18 3.40 -9.00
N ARG A 125 -0.48 3.43 -7.86
CA ARG A 125 0.62 4.38 -7.61
C ARG A 125 1.95 3.77 -8.03
N THR A 126 2.73 4.55 -8.79
CA THR A 126 4.05 4.25 -9.35
C THR A 126 4.89 3.33 -8.44
N PRO A 127 5.48 2.24 -8.97
CA PRO A 127 6.22 1.26 -8.19
C PRO A 127 7.61 1.81 -7.83
N MET A 128 7.65 2.92 -7.11
CA MET A 128 8.83 3.22 -6.33
C MET A 128 8.79 2.27 -5.14
N ILE A 129 9.53 1.17 -5.27
CA ILE A 129 9.63 0.13 -4.25
C ILE A 129 10.81 0.51 -3.37
N ALA A 130 10.58 0.60 -2.06
CA ALA A 130 11.67 0.80 -1.13
C ALA A 130 12.68 -0.36 -1.19
N PRO A 131 13.99 -0.09 -1.02
CA PRO A 131 15.01 -1.11 -0.91
C PRO A 131 14.61 -2.12 0.16
N ARG A 132 14.81 -3.40 -0.16
CA ARG A 132 14.60 -4.45 0.83
C ARG A 132 15.82 -4.54 1.72
N LEU A 133 15.60 -4.30 3.00
CA LEU A 133 16.61 -4.52 4.02
C LEU A 133 16.62 -6.01 4.38
N ALA A 134 17.76 -6.67 4.18
CA ALA A 134 17.99 -8.01 4.70
C ALA A 134 18.50 -7.90 6.16
N PRO A 135 18.09 -8.79 7.07
CA PRO A 135 18.69 -8.83 8.40
C PRO A 135 20.20 -9.10 8.29
N VAL A 136 21.01 -8.17 8.79
CA VAL A 136 22.47 -8.28 8.79
C VAL A 136 22.93 -8.73 10.17
N THR A 137 23.57 -9.90 10.27
CA THR A 137 24.09 -10.47 11.53
C THR A 137 25.58 -10.23 11.74
N VAL A 138 26.25 -9.65 10.75
CA VAL A 138 27.69 -9.38 10.74
C VAL A 138 27.97 -8.00 10.19
N ARG A 139 28.99 -7.31 10.69
CA ARG A 139 29.39 -6.01 10.12
C ARG A 139 29.71 -6.18 8.63
N GLN A 140 29.11 -5.35 7.77
CA GLN A 140 29.43 -5.31 6.34
C GLN A 140 30.77 -4.56 6.16
N PRO A 141 31.85 -5.23 5.73
CA PRO A 141 33.10 -4.55 5.43
C PRO A 141 32.95 -3.76 4.12
N VAL A 142 33.30 -2.48 4.13
CA VAL A 142 33.42 -1.66 2.93
C VAL A 142 34.89 -1.70 2.50
N PRO A 143 35.23 -2.26 1.32
CA PRO A 143 36.61 -2.25 0.82
C PRO A 143 37.13 -0.81 0.70
N ALA A 144 38.40 -0.59 1.04
CA ALA A 144 39.09 0.68 0.82
C ALA A 144 39.50 0.80 -0.68
N ASP A 145 38.52 0.70 -1.56
CA ASP A 145 38.64 0.82 -3.01
C ASP A 145 37.76 2.00 -3.47
N PRO A 146 38.30 2.99 -4.19
CA PRO A 146 37.53 4.14 -4.70
C PRO A 146 36.25 3.76 -5.46
N PHE A 147 36.22 2.65 -6.19
CA PHE A 147 35.02 2.21 -6.91
C PHE A 147 33.99 1.49 -6.01
N ALA A 148 34.44 0.90 -4.91
CA ALA A 148 33.55 0.30 -3.91
C ALA A 148 32.83 1.37 -3.05
N TRP A 149 33.40 2.57 -2.97
CA TRP A 149 32.79 3.70 -2.25
C TRP A 149 31.55 4.24 -2.95
N GLU A 150 31.53 4.33 -4.29
CA GLU A 150 30.38 4.86 -5.03
C GLU A 150 29.11 4.04 -4.80
N VAL A 151 29.23 2.70 -4.78
CA VAL A 151 28.11 1.79 -4.50
C VAL A 151 27.61 1.94 -3.06
N THR A 152 28.54 2.07 -2.12
CA THR A 152 28.22 2.22 -0.69
C THR A 152 27.56 3.57 -0.40
N GLU A 153 28.07 4.64 -1.00
CA GLU A 153 27.52 5.99 -0.91
C GLU A 153 26.12 6.06 -1.51
N HIS A 154 25.91 5.39 -2.65
CA HIS A 154 24.59 5.29 -3.26
C HIS A 154 23.60 4.55 -2.36
N GLU A 155 24.00 3.40 -1.80
CA GLU A 155 23.17 2.63 -0.86
C GLU A 155 22.84 3.44 0.41
N GLU A 156 23.81 4.20 0.92
CA GLU A 156 23.61 5.12 2.05
C GLU A 156 22.58 6.20 1.72
N GLN A 157 22.76 6.91 0.60
CA GLN A 157 21.86 8.00 0.21
C GLN A 157 20.45 7.50 -0.10
N LEU A 158 20.35 6.32 -0.73
CA LEU A 158 19.07 5.66 -0.97
C LEU A 158 18.38 5.30 0.35
N THR A 159 19.12 4.80 1.34
CA THR A 159 18.59 4.47 2.67
C THR A 159 18.10 5.72 3.42
N ARG A 160 18.85 6.83 3.35
CA ARG A 160 18.46 8.12 3.93
C ARG A 160 17.18 8.66 3.31
N LEU A 161 17.09 8.64 1.97
CA LEU A 161 15.89 9.03 1.23
C LEU A 161 14.65 8.25 1.69
N TRP A 162 14.72 6.92 1.69
CA TRP A 162 13.57 6.09 2.09
C TRP A 162 13.20 6.23 3.56
N SER A 163 14.20 6.40 4.44
CA SER A 163 13.97 6.72 5.85
C SER A 163 13.15 8.02 6.00
N ALA A 164 13.54 9.08 5.31
CA ALA A 164 12.85 10.36 5.36
C ALA A 164 11.43 10.29 4.78
N LEU A 165 11.25 9.58 3.65
CA LEU A 165 9.93 9.35 3.05
C LEU A 165 8.98 8.60 3.98
N TYR A 166 9.45 7.54 4.64
CA TYR A 166 8.64 6.79 5.59
C TYR A 166 8.34 7.57 6.86
N ALA A 167 9.28 8.36 7.37
CA ALA A 167 9.05 9.25 8.51
C ALA A 167 7.96 10.29 8.18
N ALA A 168 8.04 10.96 7.04
CA ALA A 168 7.01 11.90 6.59
C ALA A 168 5.64 11.23 6.44
N ARG A 169 5.61 10.03 5.85
CA ARG A 169 4.37 9.25 5.72
C ARG A 169 3.75 8.90 7.06
N ALA A 170 4.56 8.52 8.04
CA ALA A 170 4.08 8.19 9.38
C ALA A 170 3.39 9.40 10.03
N GLU A 171 3.98 10.59 9.92
CA GLU A 171 3.40 11.82 10.50
C GLU A 171 2.13 12.27 9.77
N LEU A 172 2.06 12.15 8.43
CA LEU A 172 0.83 12.43 7.69
C LEU A 172 -0.30 11.48 8.11
N LEU A 173 -0.01 10.18 8.29
CA LEU A 173 -0.98 9.22 8.83
C LEU A 173 -1.37 9.53 10.28
N ALA A 174 -0.45 10.08 11.08
CA ALA A 174 -0.75 10.52 12.44
C ALA A 174 -1.74 11.69 12.43
N VAL A 175 -1.59 12.66 11.53
CA VAL A 175 -2.56 13.76 11.33
C VAL A 175 -3.93 13.20 10.95
N GLU A 176 -4.01 12.36 9.92
CA GLU A 176 -5.27 11.73 9.47
C GLU A 176 -5.96 10.95 10.59
N ARG A 177 -5.19 10.22 11.40
CA ARG A 177 -5.71 9.51 12.57
C ARG A 177 -6.31 10.48 13.60
N LEU A 178 -5.64 11.61 13.89
CA LEU A 178 -6.15 12.61 14.84
C LEU A 178 -7.40 13.32 14.31
N VAL A 179 -7.46 13.61 13.00
CA VAL A 179 -8.65 14.15 12.34
C VAL A 179 -9.83 13.17 12.47
N SER A 180 -9.59 11.90 12.17
CA SER A 180 -10.60 10.83 12.30
C SER A 180 -11.13 10.68 13.73
N LEU A 181 -10.25 10.82 14.73
CA LEU A 181 -10.61 10.78 16.15
C LEU A 181 -11.21 12.09 16.69
N ARG A 182 -11.35 13.12 15.85
CA ARG A 182 -11.82 14.46 16.26
C ARG A 182 -11.04 15.01 17.45
N ALA A 183 -9.71 14.86 17.40
CA ALA A 183 -8.82 15.42 18.40
C ALA A 183 -9.00 16.95 18.51
N ASN A 184 -8.58 17.53 19.65
CA ASN A 184 -8.66 18.97 19.81
C ASN A 184 -7.73 19.70 18.83
N ARG A 185 -8.02 20.98 18.57
CA ARG A 185 -7.30 21.79 17.58
C ARG A 185 -5.80 21.94 17.90
N ILE A 186 -5.41 21.96 19.17
CA ILE A 186 -4.00 22.12 19.58
C ILE A 186 -3.19 20.89 19.15
N ASP A 187 -3.70 19.69 19.43
CA ASP A 187 -3.04 18.44 19.05
C ASP A 187 -2.95 18.28 17.53
N LEU A 188 -4.00 18.69 16.81
CA LEU A 188 -4.01 18.71 15.35
C LEU A 188 -2.96 19.66 14.77
N ILE A 189 -2.84 20.88 15.31
CA ILE A 189 -1.81 21.84 14.88
C ILE A 189 -0.41 21.28 15.17
N HIS A 190 -0.19 20.72 16.36
CA HIS A 190 1.11 20.14 16.72
C HIS A 190 1.52 19.01 15.76
N ALA A 191 0.59 18.11 15.43
CA ALA A 191 0.82 17.02 14.49
C ALA A 191 1.05 17.54 13.06
N ALA A 192 0.25 18.52 12.61
CA ALA A 192 0.41 19.13 11.30
C ALA A 192 1.79 19.81 11.14
N VAL A 193 2.27 20.51 12.16
CA VAL A 193 3.62 21.12 12.17
C VAL A 193 4.71 20.05 12.12
N THR A 194 4.58 18.96 12.88
CA THR A 194 5.54 17.83 12.81
C THR A 194 5.53 17.19 11.42
N ALA A 195 4.36 17.02 10.80
CA ALA A 195 4.25 16.52 9.44
C ALA A 195 4.89 17.46 8.42
N ALA A 196 4.74 18.79 8.57
CA ALA A 196 5.40 19.78 7.73
C ALA A 196 6.93 19.64 7.78
N TRP A 197 7.48 19.52 8.99
CA TRP A 197 8.91 19.34 9.20
C TRP A 197 9.43 18.05 8.57
N ARG A 198 8.76 16.91 8.79
CA ARG A 198 9.18 15.63 8.18
C ARG A 198 9.04 15.63 6.67
N TRP A 199 7.98 16.26 6.14
CA TRP A 199 7.80 16.43 4.70
C TRP A 199 8.92 17.28 4.09
N ALA A 200 9.30 18.37 4.76
CA ALA A 200 10.38 19.25 4.31
C ALA A 200 11.74 18.54 4.31
N LEU A 201 12.04 17.73 5.34
CA LEU A 201 13.23 16.86 5.39
C LEU A 201 13.23 15.84 4.25
N ALA A 202 12.09 15.17 4.01
CA ALA A 202 11.98 14.23 2.90
C ALA A 202 12.21 14.92 1.54
N ARG A 203 11.74 16.16 1.38
CA ARG A 203 11.97 16.95 0.17
C ARG A 203 13.44 17.32 0.00
N ALA A 204 14.14 17.67 1.07
CA ALA A 204 15.59 17.92 1.04
C ALA A 204 16.35 16.66 0.57
N GLU A 205 16.09 15.50 1.18
CA GLU A 205 16.73 14.23 0.79
C GLU A 205 16.40 13.82 -0.64
N ALA A 206 15.19 14.10 -1.13
CA ALA A 206 14.81 13.86 -2.52
C ALA A 206 15.56 14.77 -3.50
N ILE A 207 15.77 16.04 -3.15
CA ILE A 207 16.59 16.98 -3.95
C ILE A 207 18.04 16.48 -3.99
N ASP A 208 18.61 16.16 -2.83
CA ASP A 208 20.00 15.70 -2.73
C ASP A 208 20.20 14.41 -3.55
N TYR A 209 19.29 13.43 -3.41
CA TYR A 209 19.34 12.18 -4.17
C TYR A 209 19.23 12.41 -5.69
N THR A 210 18.25 13.18 -6.15
CA THR A 210 18.03 13.40 -7.59
C THR A 210 19.11 14.27 -8.24
N THR A 211 19.79 15.11 -7.45
CA THR A 211 20.94 15.91 -7.88
C THR A 211 22.20 15.05 -7.99
N ALA A 212 22.48 14.21 -7.00
CA ALA A 212 23.68 13.37 -6.94
C ALA A 212 23.60 12.17 -7.90
N TYR A 213 22.46 11.48 -7.91
CA TYR A 213 22.22 10.29 -8.71
C TYR A 213 21.17 10.66 -9.74
N ARG A 214 21.59 10.93 -10.99
CA ARG A 214 20.69 11.27 -12.09
C ARG A 214 19.55 10.26 -12.08
N ALA A 215 18.39 10.73 -11.63
CA ALA A 215 17.27 9.86 -11.35
C ALA A 215 16.90 9.10 -12.64
N GLU A 216 16.55 7.82 -12.52
CA GLU A 216 16.04 7.05 -13.65
C GLU A 216 14.97 7.86 -14.39
N ALA A 217 14.89 7.72 -15.72
CA ALA A 217 13.96 8.49 -16.54
C ALA A 217 12.53 8.45 -15.96
N GLY A 218 12.06 9.57 -15.40
CA GLY A 218 10.74 9.70 -14.79
C GLY A 218 10.70 9.86 -13.27
N THR A 219 11.82 9.77 -12.55
CA THR A 219 11.87 10.00 -11.09
C THR A 219 12.19 11.48 -10.80
N SER A 220 11.17 12.30 -10.50
CA SER A 220 11.35 13.69 -10.05
C SER A 220 11.22 13.81 -8.52
N VAL A 221 11.67 14.94 -7.96
CA VAL A 221 11.45 15.29 -6.55
C VAL A 221 9.96 15.21 -6.18
N ASP A 222 9.08 15.72 -7.05
CA ASP A 222 7.63 15.68 -6.81
C ASP A 222 7.07 14.26 -6.80
N VAL A 223 7.57 13.38 -7.67
CA VAL A 223 7.17 11.96 -7.71
C VAL A 223 7.61 11.24 -6.43
N LEU A 224 8.84 11.50 -5.97
CA LEU A 224 9.35 10.99 -4.70
C LEU A 224 8.51 11.45 -3.51
N ILE A 225 8.21 12.74 -3.46
CA ILE A 225 7.46 13.34 -2.35
C ILE A 225 6.00 12.88 -2.33
N ALA A 226 5.40 12.61 -3.49
CA ALA A 226 4.06 12.04 -3.57
C ALA A 226 3.94 10.65 -2.91
N LEU A 227 5.05 9.94 -2.67
CA LEU A 227 5.06 8.67 -1.93
C LEU A 227 4.74 8.86 -0.45
N THR A 228 5.03 10.03 0.12
CA THR A 228 4.78 10.33 1.54
C THR A 228 3.29 10.28 1.86
N GLY A 229 2.43 10.71 0.94
CA GLY A 229 0.99 10.77 1.16
C GLY A 229 0.38 11.96 0.43
N TRP A 230 -0.90 12.21 0.71
CA TRP A 230 -1.52 13.45 0.28
C TRP A 230 -1.00 14.60 1.16
N THR A 231 -0.74 15.75 0.55
CA THR A 231 -0.36 17.00 1.21
C THR A 231 -1.11 18.16 0.55
N PRO A 232 -1.28 19.31 1.25
CA PRO A 232 -1.84 20.51 0.66
C PRO A 232 -1.02 20.96 -0.55
N ARG A 233 -1.68 21.60 -1.52
CA ARG A 233 -0.96 22.21 -2.65
C ARG A 233 -0.17 23.41 -2.14
N LEU A 234 1.14 23.30 -2.24
CA LEU A 234 2.08 24.39 -1.94
C LEU A 234 2.55 25.03 -3.25
N ALA A 235 2.70 26.36 -3.23
CA ALA A 235 3.47 27.04 -4.26
C ALA A 235 4.95 26.65 -4.14
N GLU A 236 5.69 26.69 -5.25
CA GLU A 236 7.11 26.31 -5.29
C GLU A 236 7.94 27.10 -4.27
N ALA A 237 7.70 28.41 -4.14
CA ALA A 237 8.37 29.24 -3.13
C ALA A 237 8.09 28.77 -1.69
N GLN A 238 6.87 28.33 -1.39
CA GLN A 238 6.52 27.80 -0.06
C GLN A 238 7.20 26.45 0.19
N ALA A 239 7.21 25.57 -0.81
CA ALA A 239 7.91 24.29 -0.73
C ALA A 239 9.42 24.48 -0.52
N SER A 240 10.04 25.42 -1.23
CA SER A 240 11.46 25.75 -1.06
C SER A 240 11.77 26.32 0.32
N ARG A 241 10.95 27.25 0.82
CA ARG A 241 11.09 27.80 2.19
C ARG A 241 11.01 26.73 3.27
N LEU A 242 10.04 25.82 3.15
CA LEU A 242 9.93 24.66 4.05
C LEU A 242 11.19 23.81 4.01
N THR A 243 11.66 23.47 2.80
CA THR A 243 12.88 22.70 2.61
C THR A 243 14.10 23.38 3.24
N GLU A 244 14.33 24.67 2.95
CA GLU A 244 15.44 25.46 3.52
C GLU A 244 15.45 25.43 5.05
N ALA A 245 14.28 25.53 5.68
CA ALA A 245 14.14 25.48 7.14
C ALA A 245 14.47 24.10 7.75
N ALA A 246 14.45 23.03 6.94
CA ALA A 246 14.66 21.66 7.38
C ALA A 246 16.06 21.10 7.03
N VAL A 247 16.76 21.70 6.06
CA VAL A 247 18.08 21.25 5.58
C VAL A 247 19.10 21.13 6.72
N GLY A 248 20.02 20.17 6.59
CA GLY A 248 21.12 19.98 7.55
C GLY A 248 20.73 19.22 8.82
N GLY A 249 19.59 18.52 8.82
CA GLY A 249 19.14 17.73 9.97
C GLY A 249 18.59 18.58 11.12
N ALA A 250 18.01 19.74 10.79
CA ALA A 250 17.42 20.65 11.77
C ALA A 250 16.38 19.91 12.64
N SER A 251 16.41 20.15 13.95
CA SER A 251 15.37 19.65 14.86
C SER A 251 14.02 20.28 14.54
N ARG A 252 12.93 19.66 15.02
CA ARG A 252 11.59 20.22 14.89
C ARG A 252 11.51 21.64 15.44
N GLU A 253 12.17 21.90 16.57
CA GLU A 253 12.20 23.20 17.23
C GLU A 253 12.94 24.23 16.38
N GLN A 254 14.08 23.85 15.79
CA GLN A 254 14.85 24.71 14.89
C GLN A 254 14.07 25.04 13.63
N PHE A 255 13.38 24.06 13.06
CA PHE A 255 12.49 24.24 11.91
C PHE A 255 11.35 25.23 12.22
N VAL A 256 10.68 25.07 13.36
CA VAL A 256 9.62 26.00 13.80
C VAL A 256 10.19 27.40 14.02
N HIS A 257 11.36 27.51 14.64
CA HIS A 257 12.03 28.79 14.86
C HIS A 257 12.40 29.47 13.53
N ALA A 258 12.89 28.72 12.54
CA ALA A 258 13.22 29.27 11.23
C ALA A 258 11.99 29.86 10.50
N LEU A 259 10.80 29.33 10.77
CA LEU A 259 9.54 29.74 10.14
C LEU A 259 8.69 30.69 10.99
N HIS A 260 9.19 31.19 12.12
CA HIS A 260 8.38 31.96 13.08
C HIS A 260 7.78 33.27 12.53
N HIS A 261 8.33 33.82 11.44
CA HIS A 261 7.79 35.00 10.74
C HIS A 261 6.89 34.66 9.54
N GLU A 262 6.77 33.38 9.17
CA GLU A 262 6.11 32.91 7.96
C GLU A 262 4.70 32.37 8.27
N THR A 263 3.87 33.20 8.92
CA THR A 263 2.52 32.81 9.39
C THR A 263 1.60 32.33 8.25
N GLY A 264 1.69 32.94 7.07
CA GLY A 264 0.92 32.52 5.89
C GLY A 264 1.26 31.11 5.40
N LEU A 265 2.49 30.64 5.65
CA LEU A 265 2.94 29.30 5.29
C LEU A 265 2.45 28.25 6.29
N GLY A 266 2.45 28.59 7.58
CA GLY A 266 1.80 27.78 8.62
C GLY A 266 0.32 27.59 8.33
N ASN A 267 -0.40 28.66 7.96
CA ASN A 267 -1.82 28.59 7.63
C ASN A 267 -2.08 27.73 6.37
N ALA A 268 -1.31 27.93 5.28
CA ALA A 268 -1.49 27.15 4.06
C ALA A 268 -1.33 25.63 4.28
N TRP A 269 -0.40 25.23 5.14
CA TRP A 269 -0.19 23.82 5.48
C TRP A 269 -1.23 23.29 6.47
N VAL A 270 -1.41 23.98 7.61
CA VAL A 270 -2.27 23.53 8.70
C VAL A 270 -3.74 23.57 8.27
N ASP A 271 -4.20 24.68 7.72
CA ASP A 271 -5.60 24.79 7.28
C ASP A 271 -5.83 23.90 6.06
N GLY A 272 -4.85 23.81 5.15
CA GLY A 272 -4.92 22.89 4.01
C GLY A 272 -5.09 21.41 4.41
N LEU A 273 -4.43 20.97 5.48
CA LEU A 273 -4.56 19.61 6.02
C LEU A 273 -5.87 19.42 6.80
N LEU A 274 -6.34 20.44 7.52
CA LEU A 274 -7.42 20.30 8.49
C LEU A 274 -8.80 20.71 7.96
N ASP A 275 -8.87 21.51 6.90
CA ASP A 275 -10.14 22.00 6.30
C ASP A 275 -10.75 21.01 5.29
N GLN A 276 -10.15 19.83 5.12
CA GLN A 276 -10.79 18.75 4.39
C GLN A 276 -11.81 18.07 5.31
N GLU A 277 -13.11 18.29 5.07
CA GLU A 277 -14.13 17.39 5.62
C GLU A 277 -13.76 15.95 5.21
N PRO A 278 -13.79 14.98 6.15
CA PRO A 278 -13.58 13.59 5.79
C PRO A 278 -14.61 13.26 4.71
N ARG A 279 -14.14 12.95 3.49
CA ARG A 279 -15.04 12.52 2.40
C ARG A 279 -15.94 11.44 2.98
N ALA A 280 -17.23 11.72 3.04
CA ALA A 280 -18.23 10.71 3.35
C ALA A 280 -17.96 9.54 2.39
N THR A 281 -17.52 8.41 2.93
CA THR A 281 -17.74 7.13 2.26
C THR A 281 -19.20 7.11 1.88
N ALA A 282 -19.50 7.08 0.58
CA ALA A 282 -20.85 7.11 0.06
C ALA A 282 -21.68 5.96 0.69
N ILE A 283 -22.36 6.29 1.78
CA ILE A 283 -23.44 5.53 2.39
C ILE A 283 -24.61 6.51 2.48
N HIS A 284 -25.16 6.83 1.31
CA HIS A 284 -26.48 7.42 1.12
C HIS A 284 -26.94 6.84 -0.23
N GLU A 285 -28.12 6.30 -0.47
CA GLU A 285 -29.34 6.07 0.29
C GLU A 285 -30.11 5.10 -0.62
N ASN A 286 -30.52 3.95 -0.12
CA ASN A 286 -31.59 3.15 -0.73
C ASN A 286 -32.36 2.50 0.42
N GLY A 287 -33.05 3.35 1.17
CA GLY A 287 -34.24 2.93 1.92
C GLY A 287 -35.43 2.94 0.94
N PRO A 288 -36.34 1.97 1.03
CA PRO A 288 -37.43 1.85 0.08
C PRO A 288 -38.50 2.89 0.39
N THR A 289 -38.90 3.67 -0.61
CA THR A 289 -40.23 4.28 -0.60
C THR A 289 -41.21 3.25 -1.15
N GLN A 290 -42.23 3.00 -0.33
CA GLN A 290 -43.43 2.23 -0.66
C GLN A 290 -44.20 2.85 -1.81
#